data_AF-G5JFF3-F1
#
_entry.id   AF-G5JFF3-F1
#
_cell.length_a   1.000
_cell.length_b   1.000
_cell.length_c   1.000
_cell.angle_alpha   90.00
_cell.angle_beta   90.00
_cell.angle_gamma   90.00
#
_symmetry.space_group_name_H-M   'P 1'
#
loop_
_entity.id
_entity.type
_entity.pdbx_description
1 polymer ?
#
loop_
_entity_poly.entity_id
_entity_poly.type
_entity_poly.pdbx_seq_one_letter_code
_entity_poly.pdbx_strand_id
1 'polypeptide(L)'
;MNAIFVIIFMIVVGAIIGGITNVIAIRMLFHPFKPLYIFHLRVPFTPGLIPKRRGEIASKIGQVIEEHLLTESLIKAKLESRQSQQAIEDILMQQISKVKHDNTTIASIAQHLNIDI
;
A
#
# COMPACT_ATOMS: atom_id res chain seq x y z
N MET A 1 -45.74 10.92 -35.46
CA MET A 1 -44.55 11.68 -35.01
C MET A 1 -44.37 11.65 -33.49
N ASN A 2 -45.43 11.64 -32.69
CA ASN A 2 -45.34 11.66 -31.21
C ASN A 2 -44.71 10.39 -30.61
N ALA A 3 -44.97 9.21 -31.17
CA ALA A 3 -44.45 7.94 -30.63
C ALA A 3 -42.91 7.84 -30.68
N ILE A 4 -42.30 8.29 -31.78
CA ILE A 4 -40.83 8.28 -31.95
C ILE A 4 -40.18 9.21 -30.93
N PHE A 5 -40.75 10.39 -30.72
CA PHE A 5 -40.27 11.34 -29.72
C PHE A 5 -40.33 10.76 -28.30
N VAL A 6 -41.43 10.09 -27.95
CA VAL A 6 -41.59 9.44 -26.63
C VAL A 6 -40.55 8.33 -26.42
N ILE A 7 -40.29 7.49 -27.44
CA ILE A 7 -39.30 6.42 -27.34
C ILE A 7 -37.90 6.99 -27.11
N ILE A 8 -37.51 8.01 -27.89
CA ILE A 8 -36.19 8.67 -27.73
C ILE A 8 -36.09 9.29 -26.35
N PHE A 9 -37.14 9.96 -25.87
CA PHE A 9 -37.17 10.56 -24.54
C PHE A 9 -36.99 9.50 -23.44
N MET A 10 -37.68 8.36 -23.52
CA MET A 10 -37.52 7.28 -22.54
C MET A 10 -36.11 6.67 -22.54
N ILE A 11 -35.49 6.53 -23.72
CA ILE A 11 -34.10 6.04 -23.83
C ILE A 11 -33.13 7.00 -23.12
N VAL A 12 -33.26 8.31 -23.38
CA VAL A 12 -32.40 9.33 -22.76
C VAL A 12 -32.56 9.33 -21.24
N VAL A 13 -33.80 9.28 -20.75
CA VAL A 13 -34.08 9.21 -19.30
C VAL A 13 -33.49 7.95 -18.69
N GLY A 14 -33.67 6.80 -19.32
CA GLY A 14 -33.09 5.53 -18.86
C GLY A 14 -31.56 5.56 -18.81
N ALA A 15 -30.93 6.13 -19.84
CA ALA A 15 -29.48 6.30 -19.89
C ALA A 15 -28.95 7.23 -18.78
N ILE A 16 -29.64 8.34 -18.52
CA ILE A 16 -29.28 9.28 -17.44
C ILE A 16 -29.41 8.62 -16.06
N ILE A 17 -30.56 7.98 -15.78
CA ILE A 17 -30.79 7.34 -14.48
C ILE A 17 -29.81 6.18 -14.27
N GLY A 18 -29.63 5.33 -15.28
CA GLY A 18 -28.69 4.20 -15.23
C GLY A 18 -27.25 4.67 -15.04
N GLY A 19 -26.83 5.69 -15.80
CA GLY A 19 -25.49 6.27 -15.69
C GLY A 19 -25.23 6.88 -14.32
N ILE A 20 -26.13 7.73 -13.82
CA ILE A 20 -26.00 8.35 -12.50
C ILE A 20 -25.97 7.30 -11.40
N THR A 21 -26.89 6.34 -11.44
CA THR A 21 -26.98 5.28 -10.42
C THR A 21 -25.73 4.41 -10.40
N ASN A 22 -25.15 4.08 -11.56
CA ASN A 22 -23.92 3.30 -11.63
C ASN A 22 -22.73 4.04 -11.00
N VAL A 23 -22.60 5.34 -11.27
CA VAL A 23 -21.55 6.17 -10.65
C VAL A 23 -21.73 6.21 -9.12
N ILE A 24 -22.96 6.33 -8.64
CA ILE A 24 -23.27 6.30 -7.21
C ILE A 24 -22.91 4.94 -6.60
N ALA A 25 -23.28 3.83 -7.27
CA ALA A 25 -23.00 2.48 -6.80
C ALA A 25 -21.49 2.22 -6.69
N ILE A 26 -20.72 2.61 -7.71
CA ILE A 26 -19.25 2.52 -7.67
C ILE A 26 -18.71 3.35 -6.50
N ARG A 27 -19.19 4.58 -6.30
CA ARG A 27 -18.78 5.40 -5.13
C ARG A 27 -19.11 4.73 -3.79
N MET A 28 -20.26 4.06 -3.68
CA MET A 28 -20.70 3.35 -2.47
C MET A 28 -19.87 2.11 -2.12
N LEU A 29 -19.17 1.50 -3.08
CA LEU A 29 -18.24 0.41 -2.78
C LEU A 29 -17.05 0.90 -1.93
N PHE A 30 -16.60 2.12 -2.17
CA PHE A 30 -15.43 2.72 -1.53
C PHE A 30 -15.78 3.65 -0.35
N HIS A 31 -16.97 4.27 -0.36
CA HIS A 31 -17.44 5.19 0.67
C HIS A 31 -18.80 4.73 1.22
N PRO A 32 -19.16 5.03 2.47
CA PRO A 32 -18.37 5.75 3.48
C PRO A 32 -17.36 4.83 4.18
N PHE A 33 -16.24 5.41 4.64
CA PHE A 33 -15.16 4.65 5.31
C PHE A 33 -15.53 4.13 6.70
N LYS A 34 -16.55 4.73 7.32
CA LYS A 34 -17.06 4.39 8.65
C LYS A 34 -18.56 4.10 8.57
N PRO A 35 -19.11 3.25 9.45
CA PRO A 35 -20.55 3.08 9.57
C PRO A 35 -21.20 4.41 9.95
N LEU A 36 -22.28 4.77 9.27
CA LEU A 36 -23.09 5.94 9.60
C LEU A 36 -24.29 5.48 10.43
N TYR A 37 -24.67 6.31 11.39
CA TYR A 37 -25.82 6.11 12.26
C TYR A 37 -26.74 7.32 12.12
N ILE A 38 -28.04 7.06 11.95
CA ILE A 38 -29.07 8.09 11.97
C ILE A 38 -29.97 7.78 13.17
N PHE A 39 -30.06 8.72 14.10
CA PHE A 39 -30.59 8.48 15.45
C PHE A 39 -29.89 7.30 16.15
N HIS A 40 -30.53 6.14 16.19
CA HIS A 40 -30.02 4.92 16.81
C HIS A 40 -29.93 3.74 15.82
N LEU A 41 -30.29 3.95 14.54
CA LEU A 41 -30.27 2.91 13.52
C LEU A 41 -29.05 3.08 12.61
N ARG A 42 -28.32 1.98 12.38
CA ARG A 42 -27.23 1.94 11.43
C ARG A 42 -27.77 2.02 10.01
N VAL A 43 -27.22 2.91 9.20
CA VAL A 43 -27.61 3.07 7.80
C VAL A 43 -27.19 1.81 7.01
N PRO A 44 -28.10 1.17 6.26
CA PRO A 44 -27.76 0.02 5.43
C PRO A 44 -26.71 0.42 4.39
N PHE A 45 -25.86 -0.52 3.98
CA PHE A 45 -24.75 -0.28 3.05
C PHE A 45 -23.66 0.68 3.56
N THR A 46 -23.56 0.89 4.89
CA THR A 46 -22.43 1.62 5.52
C THR A 46 -21.70 0.75 6.55
N PRO A 47 -20.36 0.71 6.57
CA PRO A 47 -19.43 1.33 5.62
C PRO A 47 -19.48 0.64 4.26
N GLY A 48 -18.85 1.24 3.25
CA GLY A 48 -18.70 0.65 1.92
C GLY A 48 -18.07 -0.74 1.96
N LEU A 49 -18.29 -1.54 0.91
CA LEU A 49 -17.87 -2.94 0.85
C LEU A 49 -16.34 -3.12 1.00
N ILE A 50 -15.55 -2.27 0.35
CA ILE A 50 -14.08 -2.32 0.37
C ILE A 50 -13.53 -1.90 1.73
N PRO A 51 -13.93 -0.76 2.32
CA PRO A 51 -13.56 -0.41 3.70
C PRO A 51 -13.88 -1.50 4.72
N LYS A 52 -15.02 -2.19 4.56
CA LYS A 52 -15.44 -3.29 5.45
C LYS A 52 -14.47 -4.48 5.41
N ARG A 53 -13.85 -4.77 4.26
CA ARG A 53 -12.94 -5.91 4.04
C ARG A 53 -11.46 -5.54 3.98
N ARG A 54 -11.10 -4.28 4.30
CA ARG A 54 -9.72 -3.78 4.19
C ARG A 54 -8.65 -4.68 4.82
N GLY A 55 -8.94 -5.31 5.97
CA GLY A 55 -8.00 -6.20 6.66
C GLY A 55 -7.77 -7.51 5.91
N GLU A 56 -8.84 -8.13 5.40
CA GLU A 56 -8.79 -9.33 4.57
C GLU A 56 -7.99 -9.05 3.29
N ILE A 57 -8.27 -7.92 2.63
CA ILE A 57 -7.56 -7.48 1.42
C ILE A 57 -6.07 -7.28 1.71
N ALA A 58 -5.73 -6.58 2.81
CA ALA A 58 -4.33 -6.35 3.18
C ALA A 58 -3.57 -7.65 3.45
N SER A 59 -4.19 -8.61 4.14
CA SER A 59 -3.59 -9.92 4.39
C SER A 59 -3.35 -10.70 3.09
N LYS A 60 -4.34 -10.73 2.19
CA LYS A 60 -4.20 -11.42 0.89
C LYS A 60 -3.16 -10.77 -0.01
N ILE A 61 -3.12 -9.44 -0.07
CA ILE A 61 -2.07 -8.72 -0.80
C ILE A 61 -0.70 -9.03 -0.20
N GLY A 62 -0.58 -9.02 1.13
CA GLY A 62 0.67 -9.35 1.82
C GLY A 62 1.17 -10.75 1.45
N GLN A 63 0.29 -11.75 1.47
CA GLN A 63 0.62 -13.11 1.05
C GLN A 63 1.15 -13.17 -0.38
N VAL A 64 0.50 -12.49 -1.32
CA VAL A 64 0.93 -12.45 -2.73
C VAL A 64 2.29 -11.75 -2.89
N ILE A 65 2.54 -10.69 -2.12
CA ILE A 65 3.83 -9.97 -2.11
C ILE A 65 4.93 -10.87 -1.55
N GLU A 66 4.66 -11.59 -0.46
CA GLU A 66 5.60 -12.52 0.14
C GLU A 66 5.99 -13.64 -0.85
N GLU A 67 4.99 -14.26 -1.48
CA GLU A 67 5.19 -15.37 -2.41
C GLU A 67 5.92 -14.96 -3.69
N HIS A 68 5.76 -13.72 -4.17
CA HIS A 68 6.27 -13.32 -5.49
C HIS A 68 7.34 -12.23 -5.51
N LEU A 69 7.34 -11.29 -4.55
CA LEU A 69 8.25 -10.14 -4.56
C LEU A 69 9.39 -10.29 -3.54
N LEU A 70 9.17 -11.02 -2.44
CA LEU A 70 10.14 -11.24 -1.38
C LEU A 70 10.73 -12.65 -1.38
N THR A 71 10.90 -13.22 -2.58
CA THR A 71 11.55 -14.52 -2.72
C THR A 71 13.05 -14.42 -2.46
N GLU A 72 13.61 -15.47 -1.86
CA GLU A 72 15.04 -15.58 -1.56
C GLU A 72 15.91 -15.32 -2.79
N SER A 73 15.48 -15.81 -3.97
CA SER A 73 16.18 -15.62 -5.24
C SER A 73 16.24 -14.15 -5.67
N LEU A 74 15.14 -13.40 -5.53
CA LEU A 74 15.09 -11.97 -5.85
C LEU A 74 15.91 -11.15 -4.85
N ILE A 75 15.83 -11.47 -3.56
CA ILE A 75 16.62 -10.79 -2.52
C ILE A 75 18.11 -11.02 -2.75
N LYS A 76 18.52 -12.27 -2.99
CA LYS A 76 19.91 -12.62 -3.29
C LYS A 76 20.40 -11.94 -4.57
N ALA A 77 19.62 -11.99 -5.64
CA ALA A 77 19.96 -11.30 -6.89
C ALA A 77 20.07 -9.78 -6.71
N LYS A 78 19.23 -9.18 -5.85
CA LYS A 78 19.33 -7.75 -5.54
C LYS A 78 20.60 -7.44 -4.74
N LEU A 79 20.95 -8.26 -3.73
CA LEU A 79 22.17 -8.11 -2.93
C LEU A 79 23.44 -8.29 -3.76
N GLU A 80 23.45 -9.23 -4.70
CA GLU A 80 24.57 -9.47 -5.62
C GLU A 80 24.65 -8.43 -6.75
N SER A 81 23.67 -7.53 -6.86
CA SER A 81 23.70 -6.46 -7.85
C SER A 81 24.86 -5.50 -7.58
N ARG A 82 25.51 -5.04 -8.65
CA ARG A 82 26.58 -4.03 -8.62
C ARG A 82 26.17 -2.80 -7.79
N GLN A 83 24.92 -2.37 -7.92
CA GLN A 83 24.38 -1.22 -7.19
C GLN A 83 24.36 -1.46 -5.68
N SER A 84 23.90 -2.64 -5.24
CA SER A 84 23.88 -2.99 -3.82
C SER A 84 25.29 -3.17 -3.26
N GLN A 85 26.20 -3.80 -4.01
CA GLN A 85 27.61 -3.92 -3.61
C GLN A 85 28.26 -2.55 -3.44
N GLN A 86 28.10 -1.65 -4.40
CA GLN A 86 28.60 -0.27 -4.31
C GLN A 86 28.00 0.47 -3.11
N ALA A 87 26.69 0.37 -2.89
CA ALA A 87 26.05 1.00 -1.73
C ALA A 87 26.62 0.47 -0.40
N ILE A 88 26.87 -0.84 -0.32
CA ILE A 88 27.49 -1.46 0.87
C ILE A 88 28.92 -0.98 1.05
N GLU A 89 29.72 -0.95 -0.02
CA GLU A 89 31.10 -0.44 0.00
C GLU A 89 31.15 1.03 0.43
N ASP A 90 30.28 1.88 -0.10
CA ASP A 90 30.19 3.30 0.25
C ASP A 90 29.84 3.48 1.73
N ILE A 91 28.87 2.72 2.24
CA ILE A 91 28.47 2.73 3.65
C ILE A 91 29.65 2.29 4.54
N LEU A 92 30.35 1.22 4.16
CA LEU A 92 31.51 0.73 4.92
C LEU A 92 32.66 1.75 4.91
N MET A 93 32.96 2.34 3.75
CA MET A 93 34.03 3.34 3.62
C MET A 93 33.72 4.62 4.39
N GLN A 94 32.46 5.04 4.43
CA GLN A 94 32.02 6.16 5.26
C GLN A 94 32.19 5.86 6.75
N GLN A 95 31.80 4.66 7.20
CA GLN A 95 31.91 4.26 8.60
C GLN A 95 33.38 4.15 9.03
N ILE A 96 34.22 3.51 8.21
CA ILE A 96 35.66 3.40 8.46
C ILE A 96 36.31 4.80 8.51
N SER A 97 35.94 5.68 7.58
CA SER A 97 36.47 7.05 7.55
C SER A 97 36.04 7.87 8.76
N LYS A 98 34.82 7.67 9.26
CA LYS A 98 34.31 8.30 10.47
C LYS A 98 35.08 7.84 11.71
N VAL A 99 35.29 6.52 11.84
CA VAL A 99 36.06 5.91 12.93
C VAL A 99 37.55 6.27 12.86
N LYS A 100 38.09 6.59 11.67
CA LYS A 100 39.47 7.04 11.50
C LYS A 100 39.67 8.52 11.86
N HIS A 101 38.63 9.35 11.71
CA HIS A 101 38.68 10.77 12.06
C HIS A 101 38.39 11.02 13.54
N ASP A 102 37.52 10.20 14.14
CA ASP A 102 37.39 10.13 15.58
C ASP A 102 38.64 9.41 16.10
N ASN A 103 39.46 10.06 16.91
CA ASN A 103 40.71 9.52 17.49
C ASN A 103 40.43 8.39 18.53
N THR A 104 39.46 7.52 18.25
CA THR A 104 39.09 6.37 19.07
C THR A 104 40.21 5.34 19.05
N THR A 105 40.99 5.32 20.12
CA THR A 105 42.00 4.30 20.39
C THR A 105 41.36 2.91 20.26
N ILE A 106 42.08 1.93 19.74
CA ILE A 106 41.61 0.53 19.56
C ILE A 106 40.97 -0.03 20.85
N ALA A 107 41.44 0.43 22.01
CA ALA A 107 40.86 0.15 23.33
C ALA A 107 39.37 0.55 23.47
N SER A 108 38.94 1.66 22.88
CA SER A 108 37.55 2.13 22.94
C SER A 108 36.60 1.28 22.10
N ILE A 109 37.07 0.71 20.99
CA ILE A 109 36.26 -0.17 20.12
C ILE A 109 36.13 -1.56 20.76
N ALA A 110 37.20 -2.07 21.38
CA ALA A 110 37.17 -3.32 22.15
C ALA A 110 36.14 -3.26 23.30
N GLN A 111 36.07 -2.11 23.99
CA GLN A 111 35.12 -1.89 25.08
C GLN A 111 33.64 -1.83 24.63
N HIS A 112 33.36 -1.37 23.40
CA HIS A 112 31.98 -1.35 22.87
C HIS A 112 31.53 -2.68 22.29
N LEU A 113 32.47 -3.55 21.90
CA LEU A 113 32.16 -4.90 21.40
C LEU A 113 32.16 -5.97 22.50
N ASN A 114 32.36 -5.58 23.75
CA ASN A 114 32.40 -6.47 24.92
C ASN A 114 33.36 -7.67 24.70
N ILE A 115 34.48 -7.41 24.03
CA ILE A 115 35.55 -8.37 23.83
C ILE A 115 36.62 -8.04 24.88
N ASP A 116 36.68 -8.84 25.95
CA ASP A 116 37.78 -8.79 26.92
C ASP A 116 39.07 -9.24 26.20
N ILE A 117 40.09 -8.37 26.21
CA ILE A 117 41.47 -8.66 25.80
C ILE A 117 42.35 -8.57 27.03
#